data_AF-A0A660NLX0-F1
#
_entry.id   AF-A0A660NLX0-F1
#
_cell.length_a   1.000
_cell.length_b   1.000
_cell.length_c   1.000
_cell.angle_alpha   90.00
_cell.angle_beta   90.00
_cell.angle_gamma   90.00
#
_symmetry.space_group_name_H-M   'P 1'
#
loop_
_entity.id
_entity.type
_entity.pdbx_description
1 polymer ?
#
loop_
_entity_poly.entity_id
_entity_poly.type
_entity_poly.pdbx_seq_one_letter_code
_entity_poly.pdbx_strand_id
1 'polypeptide(L)'
;MILQALANYYERLSMREDSGLAPRGFSPEQVSYEIVLDTGGRIVQVSDIQDTSGKKPRPRVLMVPQGAKRTVGVKSNFFWDKTSYVLGVSNTSKRSDKEHQAFRDLHLEALADASDEGLVALRKFIENWPPSTFDQGMFTEEMKDKNFVFRLDGRRERLHESPAAKALVMKRLDAEPSQDEGEGGSEDGQMMMCLVSGKMARSSRLHPSLKGVDGAQSSGASLVSFNQNSFTSYGKEQGDNAPVSDEMAFAYTTALNHLLRRDAQNRQRLKVGDTTVVFWAEVDGDAESASACELSFAAFLSPRADDASESDKVRAILESIRRGRAPSEVDPRLDPAARMYVLGLAPNASRLSVRFWLTDTFGSLLRNLAQHREDMRVMPEREGYVF
;
A
#
# COMPACT_ATOMS: atom_id res chain seq x y z
N MET A 1 -4.33 1.88 20.00
CA MET A 1 -4.40 0.50 19.45
C MET A 1 -3.61 0.46 18.14
N ILE A 2 -2.93 -0.64 17.79
CA ILE A 2 -2.02 -0.74 16.61
C ILE A 2 -2.73 -0.34 15.30
N LEU A 3 -3.90 -0.93 15.02
CA LEU A 3 -4.62 -0.69 13.77
C LEU A 3 -5.05 0.77 13.62
N GLN A 4 -5.51 1.39 14.71
CA GLN A 4 -5.88 2.80 14.74
C GLN A 4 -4.66 3.70 14.51
N ALA A 5 -3.51 3.40 15.12
CA ALA A 5 -2.29 4.17 14.93
C ALA A 5 -1.77 4.09 13.47
N LEU A 6 -1.88 2.91 12.84
CA LEU A 6 -1.56 2.72 11.42
C LEU A 6 -2.57 3.41 10.49
N ALA A 7 -3.86 3.39 10.81
CA ALA A 7 -4.88 4.10 10.04
C ALA A 7 -4.68 5.63 10.10
N ASN A 8 -4.41 6.17 11.30
CA ASN A 8 -4.08 7.59 11.46
C ASN A 8 -2.79 7.96 10.71
N TYR A 9 -1.80 7.06 10.70
CA TYR A 9 -0.57 7.26 9.93
C TYR A 9 -0.85 7.29 8.42
N TYR A 10 -1.71 6.39 7.92
CA TYR A 10 -2.19 6.42 6.54
C TYR A 10 -2.85 7.76 6.20
N GLU A 11 -3.80 8.23 7.01
CA GLU A 11 -4.51 9.49 6.78
C GLU A 11 -3.52 10.66 6.63
N ARG A 12 -2.57 10.80 7.56
CA ARG A 12 -1.56 11.86 7.50
C ARG A 12 -0.67 11.78 6.27
N LEU A 13 -0.21 10.58 5.92
CA LEU A 13 0.64 10.44 4.73
C LEU A 13 -0.15 10.65 3.44
N SER A 14 -1.42 10.28 3.40
CA SER A 14 -2.28 10.46 2.21
C SER A 14 -2.53 11.94 1.87
N MET A 15 -2.36 12.84 2.83
CA MET A 15 -2.41 14.29 2.63
C MET A 15 -1.15 14.84 1.94
N ARG A 16 -0.06 14.05 1.83
CA ARG A 16 1.18 14.46 1.17
C ARG A 16 1.19 13.98 -0.28
N GLU A 17 1.40 14.90 -1.22
CA GLU A 17 1.41 14.59 -2.67
C GLU A 17 2.54 13.62 -3.08
N ASP A 18 3.62 13.56 -2.33
CA ASP A 18 4.84 12.79 -2.61
C ASP A 18 4.95 11.47 -1.82
N SER A 19 3.92 11.12 -1.04
CA SER A 19 3.98 9.97 -0.13
C SER A 19 4.13 8.60 -0.81
N GLY A 20 3.84 8.52 -2.11
CA GLY A 20 3.86 7.27 -2.89
C GLY A 20 2.86 6.23 -2.38
N LEU A 21 1.91 6.62 -1.52
CA LEU A 21 0.85 5.75 -1.01
C LEU A 21 -0.27 5.61 -2.01
N ALA A 22 -0.86 4.42 -2.04
CA ALA A 22 -2.06 4.19 -2.81
C ALA A 22 -3.25 4.93 -2.16
N PRO A 23 -3.96 5.78 -2.90
CA PRO A 23 -5.26 6.30 -2.46
C PRO A 23 -6.25 5.16 -2.23
N ARG A 24 -7.25 5.37 -1.37
CA ARG A 24 -8.35 4.41 -1.17
C ARG A 24 -8.91 3.97 -2.53
N GLY A 25 -9.00 2.67 -2.74
CA GLY A 25 -9.50 2.12 -4.01
C GLY A 25 -8.50 1.96 -5.14
N PHE A 26 -7.22 2.28 -4.90
CA PHE A 26 -6.15 2.16 -5.89
C PHE A 26 -5.06 1.20 -5.39
N SER A 27 -4.27 0.66 -6.31
CA SER A 27 -3.08 -0.15 -6.01
C SER A 27 -1.95 0.12 -7.02
N PRO A 28 -0.67 -0.05 -6.62
CA PRO A 28 0.46 -0.08 -7.55
C PRO A 28 0.38 -1.32 -8.44
N GLU A 29 0.27 -1.12 -9.75
CA GLU A 29 0.23 -2.21 -10.72
C GLU A 29 1.21 -1.98 -11.88
N GLN A 30 1.70 -3.07 -12.44
CA GLN A 30 2.62 -3.06 -13.57
C GLN A 30 1.84 -2.87 -14.89
N VAL A 31 2.07 -1.74 -15.56
CA VAL A 31 1.42 -1.37 -16.82
C VAL A 31 2.47 -1.14 -17.90
N SER A 32 2.23 -1.69 -19.08
CA SER A 32 3.18 -1.61 -20.20
C SER A 32 2.79 -0.55 -21.23
N TYR A 33 1.50 -0.41 -21.53
CA TYR A 33 1.06 0.38 -22.66
C TYR A 33 -0.10 1.31 -22.30
N GLU A 34 -0.25 2.37 -23.09
CA GLU A 34 -1.31 3.35 -22.98
C GLU A 34 -2.02 3.50 -24.34
N ILE A 35 -3.34 3.34 -24.36
CA ILE A 35 -4.18 3.63 -25.53
C ILE A 35 -4.63 5.09 -25.46
N VAL A 36 -4.27 5.86 -26.48
CA VAL A 36 -4.67 7.26 -26.63
C VAL A 36 -5.91 7.32 -27.53
N LEU A 37 -7.01 7.84 -26.98
CA LEU A 37 -8.31 7.92 -27.65
C LEU A 37 -8.61 9.36 -28.07
N ASP A 38 -9.20 9.55 -29.24
CA ASP A 38 -9.87 10.82 -29.59
C ASP A 38 -11.24 10.94 -28.87
N THR A 39 -11.89 12.09 -28.98
CA THR A 39 -13.23 12.34 -28.39
C THR A 39 -14.35 11.47 -29.00
N GLY A 40 -14.07 10.81 -30.12
CA GLY A 40 -14.91 9.82 -30.78
C GLY A 40 -14.71 8.39 -30.26
N GLY A 41 -13.71 8.14 -29.42
CA GLY A 41 -13.35 6.80 -28.96
C GLY A 41 -12.51 6.00 -29.96
N ARG A 42 -11.94 6.64 -30.98
CA ARG A 42 -11.00 6.00 -31.91
C ARG A 42 -9.58 6.07 -31.35
N ILE A 43 -8.81 5.02 -31.59
CA ILE A 43 -7.41 4.98 -31.22
C ILE A 43 -6.63 5.92 -32.14
N VAL A 44 -5.96 6.89 -31.54
CA VAL A 44 -5.04 7.80 -32.24
C VAL A 44 -3.61 7.27 -32.15
N GLN A 45 -3.25 6.70 -30.99
CA GLN A 45 -1.90 6.21 -30.73
C GLN A 45 -1.93 5.11 -29.65
N VAL A 46 -0.98 4.18 -29.75
CA VAL A 46 -0.63 3.25 -28.66
C VAL A 46 0.80 3.58 -28.21
N SER A 47 0.95 4.01 -26.96
CA SER A 47 2.24 4.42 -26.40
C SER A 47 2.85 3.32 -25.56
N ASP A 48 4.12 3.00 -25.79
CA ASP A 48 4.93 2.22 -24.86
C ASP A 48 5.35 3.12 -23.69
N ILE A 49 4.91 2.77 -22.48
CA ILE A 49 5.22 3.52 -21.25
C ILE A 49 6.19 2.79 -20.33
N GLN A 50 6.79 1.69 -20.82
CA GLN A 50 7.75 0.89 -20.08
C GLN A 50 9.04 1.66 -19.81
N ASP A 51 9.71 1.30 -18.71
CA ASP A 51 11.07 1.75 -18.43
C ASP A 51 12.07 1.01 -19.32
N THR A 52 12.73 1.76 -20.19
CA THR A 52 13.71 1.28 -21.17
C THR A 52 15.16 1.58 -20.77
N SER A 53 15.41 2.08 -19.55
CA SER A 53 16.76 2.34 -19.05
C SER A 53 17.63 1.08 -18.87
N GLY A 54 16.99 -0.08 -18.72
CA GLY A 54 17.65 -1.38 -18.60
C GLY A 54 17.78 -2.15 -19.91
N LYS A 55 18.45 -3.32 -19.86
CA LYS A 55 18.63 -4.21 -21.03
C LYS A 55 17.31 -4.73 -21.64
N LYS A 56 16.22 -4.76 -20.87
CA LYS A 56 14.89 -5.19 -21.31
C LYS A 56 13.87 -4.17 -20.83
N PRO A 57 12.89 -3.77 -21.66
CA PRO A 57 11.79 -2.93 -21.24
C PRO A 57 11.05 -3.54 -20.04
N ARG A 58 10.83 -2.77 -18.99
CA ARG A 58 10.10 -3.20 -17.79
C ARG A 58 8.78 -2.42 -17.67
N PRO A 59 7.66 -3.07 -17.36
CA PRO A 59 6.42 -2.37 -17.07
C PRO A 59 6.62 -1.27 -16.03
N ARG A 60 5.98 -0.12 -16.25
CA ARG A 60 5.99 0.98 -15.28
C ARG A 60 4.96 0.69 -14.19
N VAL A 61 5.30 1.01 -12.95
CA VAL A 61 4.35 0.92 -11.84
C VAL A 61 3.47 2.17 -11.85
N LEU A 62 2.15 1.99 -12.01
CA LEU A 62 1.15 3.05 -11.97
C LEU A 62 0.17 2.83 -10.82
N MET A 63 -0.37 3.92 -10.27
CA MET A 63 -1.50 3.86 -9.33
C MET A 63 -2.80 3.77 -10.10
N VAL A 64 -3.35 2.57 -10.19
CA VAL A 64 -4.59 2.27 -10.92
C VAL A 64 -5.66 1.79 -9.96
N PRO A 65 -6.96 1.82 -10.33
CA PRO A 65 -8.02 1.25 -9.51
C PRO A 65 -7.69 -0.19 -9.11
N GLN A 66 -7.97 -0.53 -7.86
CA GLN A 66 -7.59 -1.83 -7.30
C GLN A 66 -8.14 -2.98 -8.15
N GLY A 67 -7.25 -3.89 -8.54
CA GLY A 67 -7.62 -5.03 -9.39
C GLY A 67 -8.53 -6.04 -8.70
N ALA A 68 -9.37 -6.71 -9.48
CA ALA A 68 -10.24 -7.78 -8.98
C ALA A 68 -9.40 -9.02 -8.61
N LYS A 69 -9.71 -9.65 -7.46
CA LYS A 69 -9.13 -10.96 -7.11
C LYS A 69 -9.69 -12.04 -8.05
N ARG A 70 -8.87 -12.51 -8.99
CA ARG A 70 -9.22 -13.56 -9.97
C ARG A 70 -8.74 -14.92 -9.46
N THR A 71 -9.55 -15.65 -8.70
CA THR A 71 -9.22 -17.04 -8.27
C THR A 71 -9.69 -18.08 -9.29
N VAL A 72 -10.94 -17.99 -9.78
CA VAL A 72 -11.49 -18.91 -10.80
C VAL A 72 -12.39 -18.20 -11.83
N GLY A 73 -13.00 -17.07 -11.47
CA GLY A 73 -13.96 -16.33 -12.29
C GLY A 73 -13.34 -15.36 -13.31
N VAL A 74 -14.16 -14.97 -14.30
CA VAL A 74 -13.86 -13.90 -15.26
C VAL A 74 -14.33 -12.58 -14.65
N LYS A 75 -13.40 -11.75 -14.19
CA LYS A 75 -13.69 -10.44 -13.57
C LYS A 75 -12.73 -9.40 -14.13
N SER A 76 -13.27 -8.36 -14.75
CA SER A 76 -12.49 -7.27 -15.32
C SER A 76 -11.98 -6.31 -14.24
N ASN A 77 -10.79 -5.75 -14.47
CA ASN A 77 -10.30 -4.60 -13.73
C ASN A 77 -10.91 -3.31 -14.31
N PHE A 78 -11.07 -2.27 -13.49
CA PHE A 78 -11.74 -1.03 -13.90
C PHE A 78 -10.72 0.02 -14.39
N PHE A 79 -10.91 0.55 -15.60
CA PHE A 79 -10.03 1.48 -16.34
C PHE A 79 -8.66 0.95 -16.79
N TRP A 80 -8.35 -0.31 -16.54
CA TRP A 80 -7.11 -0.94 -17.00
C TRP A 80 -7.30 -2.46 -17.03
N ASP A 81 -6.58 -3.17 -17.89
CA ASP A 81 -6.50 -4.64 -17.83
C ASP A 81 -5.46 -5.17 -18.82
N LYS A 82 -5.25 -6.49 -18.84
CA LYS A 82 -4.51 -7.15 -19.91
C LYS A 82 -5.29 -7.16 -21.23
N THR A 83 -4.59 -7.34 -22.36
CA THR A 83 -5.22 -7.32 -23.70
C THR A 83 -6.39 -8.30 -23.88
N SER A 84 -6.42 -9.42 -23.15
CA SER A 84 -7.55 -10.36 -23.21
C SER A 84 -8.88 -9.71 -22.84
N TYR A 85 -8.83 -8.79 -21.86
CA TYR A 85 -9.99 -8.03 -21.40
C TYR A 85 -10.16 -6.74 -22.19
N VAL A 86 -9.09 -5.97 -22.39
CA VAL A 86 -9.20 -4.66 -23.07
C VAL A 86 -9.54 -4.80 -24.56
N LEU A 87 -8.89 -5.74 -25.25
CA LEU A 87 -8.91 -5.85 -26.71
C LEU A 87 -9.49 -7.16 -27.24
N GLY A 88 -9.78 -8.13 -26.37
CA GLY A 88 -10.29 -9.46 -26.75
C GLY A 88 -9.25 -10.40 -27.36
N VAL A 89 -7.96 -10.09 -27.24
CA VAL A 89 -6.87 -10.88 -27.81
C VAL A 89 -5.87 -11.34 -26.75
N SER A 90 -5.35 -12.55 -26.89
CA SER A 90 -4.42 -13.16 -25.95
C SER A 90 -3.61 -14.26 -26.62
N ASN A 91 -2.38 -14.48 -26.16
CA ASN A 91 -1.59 -15.66 -26.56
C ASN A 91 -1.83 -16.85 -25.62
N THR A 92 -2.33 -16.60 -24.42
CA THR A 92 -2.41 -17.59 -23.33
C THR A 92 -3.85 -17.95 -22.95
N SER A 93 -4.79 -17.02 -23.10
CA SER A 93 -6.19 -17.22 -22.74
C SER A 93 -7.00 -17.81 -23.89
N LYS A 94 -7.71 -18.90 -23.59
CA LYS A 94 -8.73 -19.50 -24.48
C LYS A 94 -10.13 -18.93 -24.26
N ARG A 95 -10.26 -17.91 -23.40
CA ARG A 95 -11.54 -17.32 -22.97
C ARG A 95 -11.56 -15.80 -23.18
N SER A 96 -10.75 -15.29 -24.12
CA SER A 96 -10.61 -13.85 -24.34
C SER A 96 -11.91 -13.18 -24.80
N ASP A 97 -12.81 -13.94 -25.42
CA ASP A 97 -14.18 -13.54 -25.73
C ASP A 97 -14.97 -13.18 -24.46
N LYS A 98 -14.95 -14.06 -23.44
CA LYS A 98 -15.63 -13.85 -22.17
C LYS A 98 -14.95 -12.79 -21.32
N GLU A 99 -13.63 -12.76 -21.32
CA GLU A 99 -12.83 -11.74 -20.64
C GLU A 99 -13.14 -10.34 -21.20
N HIS A 100 -13.15 -10.20 -22.52
CA HIS A 100 -13.52 -8.94 -23.17
C HIS A 100 -14.97 -8.57 -22.91
N GLN A 101 -15.90 -9.51 -22.98
CA GLN A 101 -17.30 -9.23 -22.66
C GLN A 101 -17.47 -8.72 -21.23
N ALA A 102 -16.79 -9.32 -20.25
CA ALA A 102 -16.81 -8.85 -18.87
C ALA A 102 -16.22 -7.44 -18.71
N PHE A 103 -15.19 -7.08 -19.50
CA PHE A 103 -14.66 -5.71 -19.54
C PHE A 103 -15.68 -4.74 -20.12
N ARG A 104 -16.37 -5.13 -21.20
CA ARG A 104 -17.41 -4.31 -21.82
C ARG A 104 -18.57 -4.08 -20.86
N ASP A 105 -19.17 -5.14 -20.33
CA ASP A 105 -20.34 -5.04 -19.45
C ASP A 105 -20.06 -4.13 -18.25
N LEU A 106 -18.91 -4.35 -17.59
CA LEU A 106 -18.45 -3.55 -16.45
C LEU A 106 -18.40 -2.05 -16.77
N HIS A 107 -17.76 -1.68 -17.88
CA HIS A 107 -17.52 -0.28 -18.21
C HIS A 107 -18.77 0.38 -18.83
N LEU A 108 -19.56 -0.34 -19.64
CA LEU A 108 -20.78 0.22 -20.21
C LEU A 108 -21.81 0.53 -19.13
N GLU A 109 -21.94 -0.32 -18.12
CA GLU A 109 -22.77 -0.04 -16.94
C GLU A 109 -22.22 1.18 -16.17
N ALA A 110 -20.94 1.17 -15.83
CA ALA A 110 -20.34 2.21 -15.00
C ALA A 110 -20.26 3.60 -15.68
N LEU A 111 -20.20 3.63 -17.01
CA LEU A 111 -20.04 4.84 -17.82
C LEU A 111 -21.33 5.30 -18.51
N ALA A 112 -22.49 4.68 -18.20
CA ALA A 112 -23.77 5.00 -18.83
C ALA A 112 -24.12 6.51 -18.71
N ASP A 113 -23.94 7.08 -17.52
CA ASP A 113 -24.24 8.48 -17.22
C ASP A 113 -23.00 9.39 -17.20
N ALA A 114 -21.87 8.93 -17.73
CA ALA A 114 -20.64 9.71 -17.71
C ALA A 114 -20.74 10.92 -18.66
N SER A 115 -20.39 12.10 -18.16
CA SER A 115 -20.35 13.35 -18.93
C SER A 115 -18.92 13.86 -19.22
N ASP A 116 -17.90 13.35 -18.53
CA ASP A 116 -16.50 13.69 -18.84
C ASP A 116 -16.12 13.14 -20.23
N GLU A 117 -15.48 13.98 -21.06
CA GLU A 117 -15.16 13.64 -22.44
C GLU A 117 -14.27 12.40 -22.57
N GLY A 118 -13.32 12.22 -21.63
CA GLY A 118 -12.43 11.07 -21.60
C GLY A 118 -13.18 9.78 -21.28
N LEU A 119 -14.09 9.84 -20.32
CA LEU A 119 -14.97 8.71 -19.97
C LEU A 119 -15.95 8.37 -21.12
N VAL A 120 -16.50 9.37 -21.79
CA VAL A 120 -17.36 9.18 -22.97
C VAL A 120 -16.58 8.57 -24.13
N ALA A 121 -15.34 9.02 -24.37
CA ALA A 121 -14.45 8.44 -25.37
C ALA A 121 -14.15 6.96 -25.07
N LEU A 122 -13.87 6.63 -23.80
CA LEU A 122 -13.67 5.24 -23.39
C LEU A 122 -14.92 4.40 -23.62
N ARG A 123 -16.10 4.90 -23.26
CA ARG A 123 -17.37 4.19 -23.53
C ARG A 123 -17.54 3.90 -25.01
N LYS A 124 -17.36 4.90 -25.88
CA LYS A 124 -17.46 4.74 -27.34
C LYS A 124 -16.43 3.75 -27.89
N PHE A 125 -15.20 3.77 -27.35
CA PHE A 125 -14.17 2.79 -27.70
C PHE A 125 -14.66 1.36 -27.39
N ILE A 126 -15.17 1.13 -26.18
CA ILE A 126 -15.64 -0.18 -25.71
C ILE A 126 -16.88 -0.67 -26.47
N GLU A 127 -17.77 0.23 -26.86
CA GLU A 127 -18.94 -0.08 -27.68
C GLU A 127 -18.54 -0.58 -29.07
N ASN A 128 -17.55 0.06 -29.69
CA ASN A 128 -17.26 -0.08 -31.12
C ASN A 128 -16.01 -0.91 -31.44
N TRP A 129 -15.17 -1.25 -30.47
CA TRP A 129 -13.92 -1.99 -30.71
C TRP A 129 -14.20 -3.46 -31.13
N PRO A 130 -13.77 -3.89 -32.32
CA PRO A 130 -13.77 -5.29 -32.69
C PRO A 130 -12.38 -5.93 -32.47
N PRO A 131 -12.26 -7.11 -31.84
CA PRO A 131 -10.97 -7.76 -31.62
C PRO A 131 -10.14 -8.02 -32.88
N SER A 132 -10.78 -8.19 -34.05
CA SER A 132 -10.10 -8.35 -35.34
C SER A 132 -9.32 -7.12 -35.82
N THR A 133 -9.54 -5.95 -35.21
CA THR A 133 -8.79 -4.72 -35.52
C THR A 133 -7.36 -4.75 -34.97
N PHE A 134 -7.04 -5.67 -34.07
CA PHE A 134 -5.69 -5.79 -33.50
C PHE A 134 -4.60 -5.93 -34.58
N ASP A 135 -4.86 -6.73 -35.62
CA ASP A 135 -3.89 -7.03 -36.68
C ASP A 135 -3.74 -5.92 -37.74
N GLN A 136 -4.42 -4.78 -37.57
CA GLN A 136 -4.43 -3.67 -38.54
C GLN A 136 -3.27 -2.68 -38.38
N GLY A 137 -2.26 -3.02 -37.57
CA GLY A 137 -0.93 -2.36 -37.57
C GLY A 137 -0.66 -1.36 -36.45
N MET A 138 -1.65 -0.98 -35.63
CA MET A 138 -1.41 -0.14 -34.43
C MET A 138 -0.87 -0.94 -33.23
N PHE A 139 -1.04 -2.25 -33.25
CA PHE A 139 -0.61 -3.17 -32.20
C PHE A 139 0.41 -4.17 -32.74
N THR A 140 1.23 -4.72 -31.85
CA THR A 140 2.21 -5.77 -32.17
C THR A 140 1.96 -7.02 -31.34
N GLU A 141 2.45 -8.17 -31.78
CA GLU A 141 2.33 -9.44 -31.03
C GLU A 141 2.91 -9.37 -29.61
N GLU A 142 3.95 -8.55 -29.40
CA GLU A 142 4.61 -8.37 -28.09
C GLU A 142 3.71 -7.70 -27.05
N MET A 143 2.68 -6.99 -27.51
CA MET A 143 1.70 -6.30 -26.67
C MET A 143 0.69 -7.25 -26.02
N LYS A 144 0.50 -8.46 -26.57
CA LYS A 144 -0.48 -9.41 -26.04
C LYS A 144 -0.14 -9.80 -24.60
N ASP A 145 -1.19 -9.96 -23.80
CA ASP A 145 -1.15 -10.33 -22.38
C ASP A 145 -0.45 -9.31 -21.46
N LYS A 146 -0.14 -8.11 -21.98
CA LYS A 146 0.34 -6.97 -21.20
C LYS A 146 -0.81 -6.10 -20.74
N ASN A 147 -0.60 -5.36 -19.64
CA ASN A 147 -1.60 -4.44 -19.07
C ASN A 147 -1.59 -3.09 -19.80
N PHE A 148 -2.79 -2.58 -20.06
CA PHE A 148 -3.07 -1.33 -20.74
C PHE A 148 -3.86 -0.38 -19.86
N VAL A 149 -3.62 0.92 -20.03
CA VAL A 149 -4.41 2.03 -19.50
C VAL A 149 -4.84 2.94 -20.65
N PHE A 150 -5.70 3.91 -20.36
CA PHE A 150 -6.25 4.82 -21.37
C PHE A 150 -5.94 6.28 -21.06
N ARG A 151 -5.81 7.10 -22.11
CA ARG A 151 -5.70 8.55 -22.04
C ARG A 151 -6.49 9.19 -23.18
N LEU A 152 -7.05 10.39 -22.94
CA LEU A 152 -7.66 11.19 -24.00
C LEU A 152 -6.59 12.02 -24.71
N ASP A 153 -6.67 12.10 -26.04
CA ASP A 153 -5.81 12.97 -26.83
C ASP A 153 -5.93 14.44 -26.36
N GLY A 154 -4.80 15.16 -26.37
CA GLY A 154 -4.70 16.51 -25.80
C GLY A 154 -4.67 16.61 -24.27
N ARG A 155 -4.95 15.53 -23.52
CA ARG A 155 -4.79 15.50 -22.04
C ARG A 155 -3.46 14.85 -21.64
N ARG A 156 -2.90 15.30 -20.51
CA ARG A 156 -1.64 14.75 -19.95
C ARG A 156 -1.92 13.60 -18.99
N GLU A 157 -2.97 13.74 -18.20
CA GLU A 157 -3.44 12.75 -17.24
C GLU A 157 -4.15 11.58 -17.94
N ARG A 158 -4.04 10.39 -17.34
CA ARG A 158 -4.75 9.19 -17.79
C ARG A 158 -6.21 9.26 -17.36
N LEU A 159 -7.07 8.51 -18.02
CA LEU A 159 -8.51 8.56 -17.74
C LEU A 159 -8.83 8.24 -16.27
N HIS A 160 -8.18 7.23 -15.69
CA HIS A 160 -8.37 6.84 -14.28
C HIS A 160 -7.85 7.86 -13.26
N GLU A 161 -7.02 8.81 -13.68
CA GLU A 161 -6.47 9.86 -12.82
C GLU A 161 -7.43 11.06 -12.69
N SER A 162 -8.39 11.17 -13.62
CA SER A 162 -9.38 12.26 -13.65
C SER A 162 -10.31 12.24 -12.42
N PRO A 163 -10.78 13.41 -11.96
CA PRO A 163 -11.72 13.49 -10.83
C PRO A 163 -13.01 12.67 -11.08
N ALA A 164 -13.53 12.68 -12.30
CA ALA A 164 -14.74 11.95 -12.67
C ALA A 164 -14.53 10.42 -12.57
N ALA A 165 -13.39 9.92 -13.05
CA ALA A 165 -13.06 8.49 -12.93
C ALA A 165 -12.86 8.08 -11.47
N LYS A 166 -12.16 8.89 -10.67
CA LYS A 166 -11.98 8.65 -9.23
C LYS A 166 -13.30 8.61 -8.48
N ALA A 167 -14.26 9.48 -8.83
CA ALA A 167 -15.60 9.46 -8.25
C ALA A 167 -16.36 8.16 -8.59
N LEU A 168 -16.22 7.63 -9.82
CA LEU A 168 -16.79 6.34 -10.20
C LEU A 168 -16.14 5.18 -9.44
N VAL A 169 -14.82 5.20 -9.26
CA VAL A 169 -14.09 4.19 -8.46
C VAL A 169 -14.63 4.18 -7.02
N MET A 170 -14.78 5.34 -6.39
CA MET A 170 -15.32 5.44 -5.02
C MET A 170 -16.78 4.96 -4.95
N LYS A 171 -17.63 5.40 -5.89
CA LYS A 171 -19.03 4.95 -5.97
C LYS A 171 -19.13 3.42 -6.06
N ARG A 172 -18.27 2.78 -6.85
CA ARG A 172 -18.23 1.31 -6.96
C ARG A 172 -17.76 0.65 -5.66
N LEU A 173 -16.74 1.19 -5.01
CA LEU A 173 -16.25 0.66 -3.72
C LEU A 173 -17.30 0.72 -2.62
N ASP A 174 -18.13 1.75 -2.61
CA ASP A 174 -19.19 1.88 -1.61
C ASP A 174 -20.43 1.03 -1.97
N ALA A 175 -20.68 0.78 -3.26
CA ALA A 175 -21.80 -0.04 -3.74
C ALA A 175 -21.54 -1.55 -3.60
N GLU A 176 -20.35 -2.02 -3.97
CA GLU A 176 -20.02 -3.44 -3.96
C GLU A 176 -19.88 -3.96 -2.51
N PRO A 177 -20.64 -4.99 -2.10
CA PRO A 177 -20.30 -5.74 -0.89
C PRO A 177 -18.94 -6.41 -1.09
N SER A 178 -18.11 -6.48 -0.03
CA SER A 178 -16.80 -7.15 -0.08
C SER A 178 -16.95 -8.59 -0.58
N GLN A 179 -16.61 -8.83 -1.86
CA GLN A 179 -16.99 -10.03 -2.62
C GLN A 179 -16.15 -11.29 -2.30
N ASP A 180 -15.69 -11.46 -1.06
CA ASP A 180 -15.10 -12.71 -0.59
C ASP A 180 -16.22 -13.67 -0.10
N GLU A 181 -17.26 -13.83 -0.93
CA GLU A 181 -18.34 -14.79 -0.73
C GLU A 181 -17.83 -16.22 -0.99
N GLY A 182 -17.58 -16.95 0.10
CA GLY A 182 -17.75 -18.40 0.06
C GLY A 182 -19.23 -18.74 -0.05
N GLU A 183 -19.57 -19.78 -0.80
CA GLU A 183 -20.93 -20.32 -0.92
C GLU A 183 -21.53 -20.58 0.48
N GLY A 184 -22.39 -19.68 0.96
CA GLY A 184 -23.00 -19.76 2.29
C GLY A 184 -23.42 -18.42 2.94
N GLY A 185 -23.40 -17.30 2.21
CA GLY A 185 -23.71 -15.98 2.77
C GLY A 185 -25.18 -15.79 3.16
N SER A 186 -25.40 -15.35 4.40
CA SER A 186 -26.65 -14.67 4.77
C SER A 186 -26.75 -13.34 4.03
N GLU A 187 -27.97 -12.98 3.67
CA GLU A 187 -28.32 -11.75 2.97
C GLU A 187 -27.88 -10.50 3.77
N ASP A 188 -27.35 -9.52 3.05
CA ASP A 188 -26.83 -8.22 3.52
C ASP A 188 -25.57 -8.23 4.40
N GLY A 189 -24.50 -7.63 3.89
CA GLY A 189 -23.31 -7.26 4.67
C GLY A 189 -23.67 -6.37 5.84
N GLN A 190 -23.92 -7.00 6.99
CA GLN A 190 -24.47 -6.35 8.18
C GLN A 190 -23.59 -5.15 8.56
N MET A 191 -24.21 -3.97 8.65
CA MET A 191 -23.55 -2.79 9.17
C MET A 191 -23.21 -3.06 10.64
N MET A 192 -21.93 -3.07 10.96
CA MET A 192 -21.42 -3.30 12.30
C MET A 192 -20.57 -2.11 12.74
N MET A 193 -20.44 -1.93 14.06
CA MET A 193 -19.54 -0.92 14.58
C MET A 193 -18.10 -1.37 14.32
N CYS A 194 -17.37 -0.61 13.52
CA CYS A 194 -15.95 -0.85 13.29
C CYS A 194 -15.17 -0.67 14.59
N LEU A 195 -14.44 -1.68 15.02
CA LEU A 195 -13.65 -1.68 16.26
C LEU A 195 -12.45 -0.72 16.23
N VAL A 196 -12.08 -0.21 15.05
CA VAL A 196 -10.97 0.75 14.88
C VAL A 196 -11.47 2.18 14.90
N SER A 197 -12.53 2.50 14.15
CA SER A 197 -13.04 3.87 14.00
C SER A 197 -14.23 4.21 14.90
N GLY A 198 -14.91 3.20 15.47
CA GLY A 198 -16.15 3.38 16.22
C GLY A 198 -17.38 3.71 15.36
N LYS A 199 -17.23 3.82 14.03
CA LYS A 199 -18.32 4.15 13.10
C LYS A 199 -19.05 2.89 12.63
N MET A 200 -20.35 3.01 12.35
CA MET A 200 -21.11 1.94 11.69
C MET A 200 -20.71 1.85 10.22
N ALA A 201 -20.25 0.68 9.79
CA ALA A 201 -19.80 0.42 8.42
C ALA A 201 -19.91 -1.07 8.08
N ARG A 202 -19.78 -1.40 6.80
CA ARG A 202 -19.62 -2.78 6.35
C ARG A 202 -18.31 -3.34 6.89
N SER A 203 -18.36 -4.54 7.46
CA SER A 203 -17.19 -5.24 8.00
C SER A 203 -16.40 -5.90 6.87
N SER A 204 -15.10 -5.65 6.84
CA SER A 204 -14.19 -6.30 5.92
C SER A 204 -13.96 -7.74 6.34
N ARG A 205 -14.55 -8.68 5.61
CA ARG A 205 -14.41 -10.11 5.92
C ARG A 205 -12.97 -10.60 5.78
N LEU A 206 -12.26 -10.16 4.73
CA LEU A 206 -10.84 -10.44 4.52
C LEU A 206 -10.06 -9.14 4.35
N HIS A 207 -9.06 -8.94 5.21
CA HIS A 207 -8.20 -7.77 5.12
C HIS A 207 -7.13 -7.95 4.03
N PRO A 208 -6.63 -6.84 3.43
CA PRO A 208 -5.54 -6.91 2.47
C PRO A 208 -4.28 -7.57 3.05
N SER A 209 -3.56 -8.32 2.21
CA SER A 209 -2.36 -9.03 2.63
C SER A 209 -1.19 -8.07 2.85
N LEU A 210 -0.40 -8.36 3.89
CA LEU A 210 0.82 -7.64 4.23
C LEU A 210 2.01 -8.35 3.60
N LYS A 211 2.80 -7.61 2.82
CA LYS A 211 4.00 -8.08 2.12
C LYS A 211 5.24 -7.46 2.76
N GLY A 212 6.38 -8.14 2.66
CA GLY A 212 7.68 -7.59 3.09
C GLY A 212 8.15 -7.97 4.49
N VAL A 213 7.32 -8.65 5.29
CA VAL A 213 7.74 -9.28 6.56
C VAL A 213 8.71 -10.43 6.26
N ASP A 214 9.86 -10.45 6.92
CA ASP A 214 10.87 -11.50 6.73
C ASP A 214 10.36 -12.86 7.22
N GLY A 215 10.54 -13.90 6.39
CA GLY A 215 10.09 -15.26 6.68
C GLY A 215 8.60 -15.51 6.46
N ALA A 216 7.82 -14.50 6.06
CA ALA A 216 6.42 -14.67 5.67
C ALA A 216 6.27 -15.21 4.23
N GLN A 217 5.07 -15.67 3.86
CA GLN A 217 4.77 -16.13 2.51
C GLN A 217 4.97 -15.02 1.47
N SER A 218 5.44 -15.39 0.27
CA SER A 218 5.68 -14.44 -0.84
C SER A 218 4.40 -13.78 -1.35
N SER A 219 3.25 -14.46 -1.25
CA SER A 219 1.92 -13.92 -1.51
C SER A 219 1.46 -12.89 -0.47
N GLY A 220 2.18 -12.76 0.64
CA GLY A 220 1.81 -11.94 1.79
C GLY A 220 1.16 -12.76 2.91
N ALA A 221 1.01 -12.13 4.07
CA ALA A 221 0.40 -12.71 5.27
C ALA A 221 -0.68 -11.79 5.83
N SER A 222 -1.59 -12.34 6.65
CA SER A 222 -2.64 -11.57 7.31
C SER A 222 -2.22 -11.19 8.73
N LEU A 223 -2.53 -9.96 9.16
CA LEU A 223 -2.42 -9.56 10.57
C LEU A 223 -3.69 -9.92 11.36
N VAL A 224 -4.85 -9.66 10.76
CA VAL A 224 -6.16 -10.05 11.29
C VAL A 224 -6.83 -10.95 10.25
N SER A 225 -7.17 -12.17 10.63
CA SER A 225 -7.93 -13.10 9.79
C SER A 225 -8.61 -14.17 10.65
N PHE A 226 -9.67 -14.78 10.12
CA PHE A 226 -10.36 -15.91 10.72
C PHE A 226 -10.69 -16.90 9.59
N ASN A 227 -10.07 -18.08 9.60
CA ASN A 227 -10.04 -18.99 8.46
C ASN A 227 -10.39 -20.45 8.81
N GLN A 228 -10.98 -20.70 9.98
CA GLN A 228 -11.41 -22.02 10.43
C GLN A 228 -12.81 -21.94 11.03
N ASN A 229 -13.58 -23.02 10.90
CA ASN A 229 -14.94 -23.12 11.44
C ASN A 229 -14.99 -23.02 12.97
N SER A 230 -13.88 -23.28 13.66
CA SER A 230 -13.77 -23.04 15.10
C SER A 230 -13.95 -21.58 15.50
N PHE A 231 -13.83 -20.64 14.55
CA PHE A 231 -14.05 -19.21 14.78
C PHE A 231 -15.49 -18.77 14.55
N THR A 232 -16.45 -19.66 14.22
CA THR A 232 -17.80 -19.23 13.78
C THR A 232 -18.86 -19.20 14.88
N SER A 233 -18.43 -18.95 16.13
CA SER A 233 -19.37 -18.80 17.25
C SER A 233 -20.29 -17.59 17.04
N TYR A 234 -21.52 -17.66 17.55
CA TYR A 234 -22.54 -16.59 17.44
C TYR A 234 -22.95 -16.24 16.00
N GLY A 235 -22.78 -17.16 15.05
CA GLY A 235 -23.17 -16.95 13.64
C GLY A 235 -22.27 -15.97 12.88
N LYS A 236 -21.12 -15.62 13.45
CA LYS A 236 -20.15 -14.73 12.81
C LYS A 236 -19.17 -15.53 11.97
N GLU A 237 -18.80 -15.01 10.81
CA GLU A 237 -17.82 -15.66 9.95
C GLU A 237 -16.70 -14.71 9.55
N GLN A 238 -15.50 -15.26 9.36
CA GLN A 238 -14.34 -14.49 8.92
C GLN A 238 -14.16 -13.19 9.75
N GLY A 239 -13.96 -12.04 9.09
CA GLY A 239 -13.76 -10.73 9.71
C GLY A 239 -14.89 -10.25 10.63
N ASP A 240 -16.09 -10.84 10.58
CA ASP A 240 -17.21 -10.45 11.45
C ASP A 240 -16.94 -10.75 12.94
N ASN A 241 -15.96 -11.62 13.20
CA ASN A 241 -15.43 -11.89 14.54
C ASN A 241 -14.70 -10.70 15.15
N ALA A 242 -14.11 -9.83 14.34
CA ALA A 242 -13.48 -8.59 14.79
C ALA A 242 -13.76 -7.49 13.74
N PRO A 243 -14.97 -6.90 13.76
CA PRO A 243 -15.41 -6.02 12.68
C PRO A 243 -14.48 -4.82 12.47
N VAL A 244 -13.85 -4.76 11.30
CA VAL A 244 -13.07 -3.60 10.85
C VAL A 244 -13.62 -3.19 9.50
N SER A 245 -13.95 -1.91 9.34
CA SER A 245 -14.48 -1.41 8.07
C SER A 245 -13.49 -1.60 6.92
N ASP A 246 -13.98 -1.75 5.69
CA ASP A 246 -13.11 -1.85 4.50
C ASP A 246 -12.16 -0.65 4.38
N GLU A 247 -12.64 0.55 4.75
CA GLU A 247 -11.83 1.77 4.81
C GLU A 247 -10.66 1.62 5.79
N MET A 248 -10.94 1.19 7.03
CA MET A 248 -9.90 1.04 8.04
C MET A 248 -8.95 -0.13 7.73
N ALA A 249 -9.49 -1.23 7.19
CA ALA A 249 -8.69 -2.37 6.74
C ALA A 249 -7.72 -1.98 5.62
N PHE A 250 -8.19 -1.21 4.64
CA PHE A 250 -7.36 -0.63 3.60
C PHE A 250 -6.31 0.32 4.17
N ALA A 251 -6.71 1.27 5.04
CA ALA A 251 -5.82 2.28 5.59
C ALA A 251 -4.65 1.66 6.36
N TYR A 252 -4.94 0.79 7.34
CA TYR A 252 -3.88 0.23 8.18
C TYR A 252 -2.96 -0.70 7.38
N THR A 253 -3.49 -1.48 6.43
CA THR A 253 -2.66 -2.39 5.63
C THR A 253 -1.79 -1.65 4.63
N THR A 254 -2.29 -0.55 4.07
CA THR A 254 -1.55 0.31 3.14
C THR A 254 -0.41 1.04 3.86
N ALA A 255 -0.67 1.61 5.04
CA ALA A 255 0.37 2.17 5.90
C ALA A 255 1.43 1.13 6.30
N LEU A 256 1.01 -0.07 6.71
CA LEU A 256 1.97 -1.09 7.14
C LEU A 256 2.78 -1.64 5.97
N ASN A 257 2.18 -1.87 4.80
CA ASN A 257 2.91 -2.24 3.58
C ASN A 257 3.90 -1.14 3.16
N HIS A 258 3.54 0.14 3.35
CA HIS A 258 4.43 1.27 3.12
C HIS A 258 5.67 1.17 4.02
N LEU A 259 5.49 0.95 5.31
CA LEU A 259 6.60 0.77 6.26
C LEU A 259 7.44 -0.49 5.97
N LEU A 260 6.82 -1.56 5.45
CA LEU A 260 7.47 -2.85 5.19
C LEU A 260 8.24 -2.93 3.86
N ARG A 261 8.23 -1.87 3.04
CA ARG A 261 8.94 -1.86 1.75
C ARG A 261 10.41 -2.20 1.90
N ARG A 262 10.93 -2.96 0.92
CA ARG A 262 12.36 -3.29 0.80
C ARG A 262 13.03 -2.34 -0.19
N ASP A 263 12.99 -1.05 0.14
CA ASP A 263 13.66 0.02 -0.61
C ASP A 263 14.92 0.43 0.15
N ALA A 264 16.02 0.70 -0.56
CA ALA A 264 17.26 1.22 0.02
C ALA A 264 17.06 2.58 0.72
N GLN A 265 16.05 3.34 0.30
CA GLN A 265 15.66 4.61 0.92
C GLN A 265 14.73 4.45 2.12
N ASN A 266 14.13 3.26 2.33
CA ASN A 266 13.26 3.04 3.48
C ASN A 266 14.08 2.86 4.75
N ARG A 267 14.12 3.89 5.61
CA ARG A 267 14.80 3.83 6.91
C ARG A 267 13.89 3.41 8.07
N GLN A 268 12.58 3.27 7.86
CA GLN A 268 11.61 2.98 8.91
C GLN A 268 11.44 1.47 9.19
N ARG A 269 12.35 0.65 8.65
CA ARG A 269 12.32 -0.82 8.72
C ARG A 269 13.69 -1.36 9.08
N LEU A 270 13.73 -2.27 10.03
CA LEU A 270 14.93 -3.04 10.37
C LEU A 270 14.58 -4.46 10.80
N LYS A 271 15.61 -5.27 11.04
CA LYS A 271 15.47 -6.65 11.50
C LYS A 271 16.25 -6.86 12.80
N VAL A 272 15.58 -7.39 13.82
CA VAL A 272 16.19 -7.79 15.10
C VAL A 272 15.98 -9.29 15.26
N GLY A 273 17.05 -10.09 15.16
CA GLY A 273 16.93 -11.54 15.10
C GLY A 273 16.08 -11.99 13.91
N ASP A 274 14.97 -12.68 14.17
CA ASP A 274 13.95 -13.10 13.20
C ASP A 274 12.74 -12.15 13.13
N THR A 275 12.74 -11.06 13.88
CA THR A 275 11.63 -10.10 13.96
C THR A 275 11.83 -8.94 12.99
N THR A 276 10.84 -8.68 12.14
CA THR A 276 10.77 -7.45 11.33
C THR A 276 10.23 -6.32 12.19
N VAL A 277 10.98 -5.24 12.33
CA VAL A 277 10.59 -4.08 13.14
C VAL A 277 10.31 -2.91 12.22
N VAL A 278 9.16 -2.27 12.41
CA VAL A 278 8.82 -1.00 11.76
C VAL A 278 8.52 0.06 12.80
N PHE A 279 8.74 1.32 12.45
CA PHE A 279 8.48 2.44 13.34
C PHE A 279 8.12 3.71 12.58
N TRP A 280 7.37 4.59 13.24
CA TRP A 280 7.01 5.90 12.73
C TRP A 280 6.78 6.88 13.89
N ALA A 281 6.78 8.17 13.58
CA ALA A 281 6.54 9.24 14.52
C ALA A 281 5.22 9.96 14.22
N GLU A 282 4.73 10.66 15.23
CA GLU A 282 3.58 11.53 15.17
C GLU A 282 3.88 12.81 15.95
N VAL A 283 3.82 13.93 15.24
CA VAL A 283 3.85 15.28 15.78
C VAL A 283 2.68 16.02 15.15
N ASP A 284 1.85 16.65 15.98
CA ASP A 284 0.64 17.32 15.52
C ASP A 284 0.99 18.51 14.62
N GLY A 285 0.54 18.46 13.37
CA GLY A 285 0.76 19.55 12.39
C GLY A 285 2.21 19.72 11.91
N ASP A 286 3.16 18.91 12.37
CA ASP A 286 4.58 19.05 12.04
C ASP A 286 5.17 17.77 11.44
N ALA A 287 4.96 17.64 10.13
CA ALA A 287 5.47 16.54 9.32
C ALA A 287 7.01 16.47 9.28
N GLU A 288 7.67 17.63 9.36
CA GLU A 288 9.14 17.71 9.27
C GLU A 288 9.78 17.18 10.55
N SER A 289 9.27 17.60 11.72
CA SER A 289 9.76 17.10 13.00
C SER A 289 9.50 15.60 13.17
N ALA A 290 8.33 15.10 12.75
CA ALA A 290 8.07 13.67 12.73
C ALA A 290 9.11 12.90 11.89
N SER A 291 9.40 13.39 10.68
CA SER A 291 10.40 12.76 9.80
C SER A 291 11.82 12.84 10.39
N ALA A 292 12.20 13.95 11.02
CA ALA A 292 13.49 14.11 11.68
C ALA A 292 13.67 13.13 12.86
N CYS A 293 12.62 12.93 13.67
CA CYS A 293 12.59 11.93 14.73
C CYS A 293 12.72 10.50 14.18
N GLU A 294 11.99 10.15 13.11
CA GLU A 294 12.07 8.84 12.46
C GLU A 294 13.47 8.55 11.92
N LEU A 295 14.05 9.50 11.19
CA LEU A 295 15.40 9.38 10.67
C LEU A 295 16.39 9.21 11.83
N SER A 296 16.34 10.07 12.84
CA SER A 296 17.25 9.98 13.98
C SER A 296 17.11 8.64 14.70
N PHE A 297 15.90 8.16 14.93
CA PHE A 297 15.63 6.86 15.54
C PHE A 297 16.20 5.70 14.70
N ALA A 298 16.06 5.76 13.38
CA ALA A 298 16.67 4.79 12.47
C ALA A 298 18.20 4.75 12.60
N ALA A 299 18.84 5.92 12.65
CA ALA A 299 20.29 6.03 12.78
C ALA A 299 20.79 5.48 14.13
N PHE A 300 19.98 5.60 15.20
CA PHE A 300 20.29 4.98 16.49
C PHE A 300 20.29 3.47 16.45
N LEU A 301 19.26 2.87 15.84
CA LEU A 301 19.08 1.43 15.86
C LEU A 301 19.94 0.70 14.81
N SER A 302 20.24 1.35 13.70
CA SER A 302 21.05 0.78 12.61
C SER A 302 21.81 1.89 11.88
N PRO A 303 22.95 2.36 12.43
CA PRO A 303 23.80 3.32 11.73
C PRO A 303 24.36 2.69 10.46
N ARG A 304 24.39 3.45 9.36
CA ARG A 304 25.04 2.99 8.12
C ARG A 304 26.55 2.92 8.34
N ALA A 305 27.15 1.79 8.00
CA ALA A 305 28.56 1.50 8.29
C ALA A 305 29.56 2.43 7.57
N ASP A 306 29.11 3.12 6.52
CA ASP A 306 29.88 3.99 5.65
C ASP A 306 29.57 5.49 5.82
N ASP A 307 28.68 5.87 6.76
CA ASP A 307 28.29 7.26 6.98
C ASP A 307 28.80 7.80 8.32
N ALA A 308 30.03 8.35 8.27
CA ALA A 308 30.67 8.99 9.43
C ALA A 308 29.85 10.19 9.95
N SER A 309 29.16 10.91 9.07
CA SER A 309 28.33 12.07 9.42
C SER A 309 27.11 11.65 10.25
N GLU A 310 26.41 10.59 9.84
CA GLU A 310 25.28 10.06 10.62
C GLU A 310 25.74 9.52 11.99
N SER A 311 26.90 8.85 12.04
CA SER A 311 27.49 8.36 13.28
C SER A 311 27.84 9.50 14.25
N ASP A 312 28.36 10.62 13.75
CA ASP A 312 28.68 11.79 14.56
C ASP A 312 27.43 12.53 15.05
N LYS A 313 26.37 12.63 14.23
CA LYS A 313 25.06 13.18 14.66
C LYS A 313 24.43 12.34 15.76
N VAL A 314 24.41 11.02 15.60
CA VAL A 314 23.93 10.07 16.61
C VAL A 314 24.70 10.25 17.92
N ARG A 315 26.03 10.39 17.84
CA ARG A 315 26.87 10.65 19.02
C ARG A 315 26.52 11.99 19.68
N ALA A 316 26.38 13.07 18.90
CA ALA A 316 26.04 14.39 19.41
C ALA A 316 24.69 14.42 20.14
N ILE A 317 23.67 13.76 19.59
CA ILE A 317 22.35 13.64 20.22
C ILE A 317 22.46 12.85 21.54
N LEU A 318 23.17 11.72 21.57
CA LEU A 318 23.36 10.95 22.82
C LEU A 318 24.12 11.74 23.87
N GLU A 319 25.19 12.45 23.49
CA GLU A 319 25.94 13.30 24.40
C GLU A 319 25.08 14.45 24.96
N SER A 320 24.19 15.03 24.14
CA SER A 320 23.23 16.04 24.60
C SER A 320 22.33 15.47 25.70
N ILE A 321 21.74 14.30 25.46
CA ILE A 321 20.85 13.63 26.41
C ILE A 321 21.59 13.23 27.68
N ARG A 322 22.83 12.75 27.57
CA ARG A 322 23.70 12.44 28.72
C ARG A 322 23.95 13.65 29.60
N ARG A 323 24.00 14.85 29.02
CA ARG A 323 24.17 16.12 29.76
C ARG A 323 22.84 16.69 30.27
N GLY A 324 21.74 15.94 30.13
CA GLY A 324 20.40 16.37 30.54
C GLY A 324 19.79 17.43 29.61
N ARG A 325 20.35 17.62 28.41
CA ARG A 325 19.89 18.61 27.42
C ARG A 325 18.90 18.00 26.44
N ALA A 326 18.01 18.83 25.90
CA ALA A 326 16.98 18.38 24.99
C ALA A 326 17.58 18.00 23.62
N PRO A 327 17.05 16.99 22.91
CA PRO A 327 17.42 16.70 21.53
C PRO A 327 17.24 17.89 20.59
N SER A 328 16.23 18.73 20.86
CA SER A 328 15.92 19.95 20.11
C SER A 328 17.05 21.00 20.15
N GLU A 329 17.97 20.92 21.12
CA GLU A 329 19.16 21.78 21.17
C GLU A 329 20.22 21.37 20.14
N VAL A 330 20.19 20.12 19.66
CA VAL A 330 21.10 19.62 18.61
C VAL A 330 20.50 19.83 17.22
N ASP A 331 19.21 19.57 17.07
CA ASP A 331 18.45 19.85 15.85
C ASP A 331 17.04 20.28 16.28
N PRO A 332 16.62 21.54 16.01
CA PRO A 332 15.32 22.07 16.43
C PRO A 332 14.11 21.25 15.98
N ARG A 333 14.25 20.40 14.96
CA ARG A 333 13.20 19.52 14.44
C ARG A 333 13.02 18.25 15.28
N LEU A 334 13.92 17.98 16.22
CA LEU A 334 13.82 16.83 17.11
C LEU A 334 12.92 17.16 18.30
N ASP A 335 11.62 17.05 18.08
CA ASP A 335 10.64 17.21 19.15
C ASP A 335 10.73 16.04 20.16
N PRO A 336 11.16 16.29 21.42
CA PRO A 336 11.22 15.23 22.43
C PRO A 336 9.83 14.67 22.80
N ALA A 337 8.76 15.41 22.57
CA ALA A 337 7.38 15.01 22.83
C ALA A 337 6.76 14.23 21.65
N ALA A 338 7.43 14.16 20.49
CA ALA A 338 6.99 13.39 19.34
C ALA A 338 6.61 11.96 19.75
N ARG A 339 5.39 11.54 19.42
CA ARG A 339 4.93 10.20 19.76
C ARG A 339 5.52 9.20 18.79
N MET A 340 6.28 8.26 19.32
CA MET A 340 6.93 7.19 18.57
C MET A 340 6.13 5.90 18.71
N TYR A 341 6.02 5.19 17.59
CA TYR A 341 5.39 3.89 17.50
C TYR A 341 6.40 2.88 16.99
N VAL A 342 6.55 1.75 17.68
CA VAL A 342 7.46 0.66 17.27
C VAL A 342 6.70 -0.66 17.29
N LEU A 343 6.66 -1.34 16.15
CA LEU A 343 5.94 -2.59 15.95
C LEU A 343 6.91 -3.70 15.52
N GLY A 344 6.98 -4.76 16.32
CA GLY A 344 7.74 -5.97 16.02
C GLY A 344 6.84 -7.09 15.50
N LEU A 345 7.07 -7.53 14.26
CA LEU A 345 6.33 -8.59 13.59
C LEU A 345 7.21 -9.82 13.38
N ALA A 346 6.72 -10.98 13.78
CA ALA A 346 7.34 -12.26 13.49
C ALA A 346 6.50 -13.06 12.48
N PRO A 347 7.15 -13.81 11.58
CA PRO A 347 6.44 -14.72 10.69
C PRO A 347 5.84 -15.88 11.50
N ASN A 348 4.65 -16.32 11.13
CA ASN A 348 4.03 -17.53 11.61
C ASN A 348 3.17 -18.12 10.47
N ALA A 349 2.95 -19.44 10.51
CA ALA A 349 2.48 -20.24 9.37
C ALA A 349 1.11 -19.80 8.81
N SER A 350 0.26 -19.16 9.62
CA SER A 350 -1.10 -18.75 9.23
C SER A 350 -1.36 -17.24 9.30
N ARG A 351 -0.74 -16.54 10.25
CA ARG A 351 -0.95 -15.11 10.55
C ARG A 351 0.34 -14.51 11.08
N LEU A 352 0.53 -13.22 10.90
CA LEU A 352 1.65 -12.51 11.52
C LEU A 352 1.45 -12.44 13.04
N SER A 353 2.52 -12.68 13.80
CA SER A 353 2.51 -12.51 15.25
C SER A 353 3.09 -11.14 15.62
N VAL A 354 2.36 -10.36 16.43
CA VAL A 354 2.91 -9.15 17.06
C VAL A 354 3.76 -9.58 18.25
N ARG A 355 5.08 -9.44 18.15
CA ARG A 355 5.99 -9.75 19.27
C ARG A 355 6.00 -8.67 20.32
N PHE A 356 5.99 -7.43 19.89
CA PHE A 356 5.91 -6.27 20.77
C PHE A 356 5.30 -5.09 20.03
N TRP A 357 4.70 -4.21 20.82
CA TRP A 357 4.16 -2.93 20.41
C TRP A 357 4.54 -1.92 21.47
N LEU A 358 5.33 -0.92 21.10
CA LEU A 358 5.78 0.14 21.98
C LEU A 358 5.21 1.46 21.50
N THR A 359 4.69 2.25 22.44
CA THR A 359 4.23 3.62 22.21
C THR A 359 4.77 4.48 23.32
N ASP A 360 5.65 5.41 22.99
CA ASP A 360 6.26 6.34 23.94
C ASP A 360 6.68 7.62 23.20
N THR A 361 7.23 8.59 23.90
CA THR A 361 7.80 9.80 23.31
C THR A 361 9.21 9.55 22.79
N PHE A 362 9.61 10.28 21.76
CA PHE A 362 10.96 10.22 21.19
C PHE A 362 12.03 10.47 22.27
N GLY A 363 11.85 11.49 23.10
CA GLY A 363 12.77 11.78 24.20
C GLY A 363 12.88 10.66 25.23
N SER A 364 11.77 9.97 25.56
CA SER A 364 11.80 8.82 26.48
C SER A 364 12.56 7.64 25.89
N LEU A 365 12.29 7.29 24.63
CA LEU A 365 13.00 6.22 23.94
C LEU A 365 14.51 6.48 23.88
N LEU A 366 14.91 7.71 23.58
CA LEU A 366 16.33 8.06 23.53
C LEU A 366 17.01 7.99 24.90
N ARG A 367 16.33 8.41 25.98
CA ARG A 367 16.87 8.24 27.35
C ARG A 367 17.06 6.77 27.69
N ASN A 368 16.09 5.92 27.37
CA ASN A 368 16.17 4.48 27.62
C ASN A 368 17.31 3.83 26.82
N LEU A 369 17.51 4.23 25.56
CA LEU A 369 18.63 3.78 24.73
C LEU A 369 19.98 4.24 25.28
N ALA A 370 20.07 5.50 25.71
CA ALA A 370 21.28 6.06 26.31
C ALA A 370 21.64 5.35 27.62
N GLN A 371 20.65 5.09 28.48
CA GLN A 371 20.82 4.34 29.73
C GLN A 371 21.27 2.91 29.45
N HIS A 372 20.59 2.19 28.54
CA HIS A 372 20.96 0.82 28.18
C HIS A 372 22.41 0.74 27.67
N ARG A 373 22.85 1.69 26.87
CA ARG A 373 24.24 1.73 26.38
C ARG A 373 25.26 1.95 27.50
N GLU A 374 24.92 2.74 28.52
CA GLU A 374 25.77 2.94 29.69
C GLU A 374 25.81 1.68 30.57
N ASP A 375 24.67 1.02 30.77
CA ASP A 375 24.59 -0.24 31.53
C ASP A 375 25.39 -1.36 30.86
N MET A 376 25.45 -1.35 29.52
CA MET A 376 26.25 -2.29 28.72
C MET A 376 27.72 -1.86 28.55
N ARG A 377 28.15 -0.73 29.12
CA ARG A 377 29.53 -0.25 28.99
C ARG A 377 30.47 -1.14 29.81
N VAL A 378 31.22 -1.99 29.12
CA VAL A 378 32.34 -2.72 29.73
C VAL A 378 33.47 -1.73 29.98
N MET A 379 33.77 -1.47 31.26
CA MET A 379 35.01 -0.78 31.63
C MET A 379 36.17 -1.77 31.58
N PRO A 380 37.34 -1.40 31.04
CA PRO A 380 38.54 -2.21 31.24
C PRO A 380 38.83 -2.33 32.75
N GLU A 381 39.31 -3.50 33.18
CA GLU A 381 39.80 -3.68 34.56
C GLU A 381 40.81 -2.58 34.88
N ARG A 382 40.67 -1.96 36.06
CA ARG A 382 41.67 -1.02 36.55
C ARG A 382 42.97 -1.80 36.76
N GLU A 383 43.98 -1.59 35.91
CA GLU A 383 45.36 -1.96 36.22
C GLU A 383 45.77 -1.22 37.50
N GLY A 384 45.78 -1.93 38.64
CA GLY A 384 46.12 -1.30 39.91
C GLY A 384 45.72 -2.05 41.17
N TYR A 385 46.05 -3.34 41.26
CA TYR A 385 46.39 -3.94 42.55
C TYR A 385 47.80 -4.51 42.43
N VAL A 386 48.78 -3.71 42.81
CA VAL A 386 50.13 -4.20 43.14
C VAL A 386 50.09 -4.49 44.64
N PHE A 387 50.24 -5.77 45.02
CA PHE A 387 50.57 -6.17 46.39
C PHE A 387 52.08 -6.07 46.62
#